data_AF-A0AAD0K803-F1
#
_entry.id   AF-A0AAD0K803-F1
#
_cell.length_a   1.000
_cell.length_b   1.000
_cell.length_c   1.000
_cell.angle_alpha   90.00
_cell.angle_beta   90.00
_cell.angle_gamma   90.00
#
_symmetry.space_group_name_H-M   'P 1'
#
loop_
_entity.id
_entity.type
_entity.pdbx_description
1 polymer ?
#
loop_
_entity_poly.entity_id
_entity_poly.type
_entity_poly.pdbx_seq_one_letter_code
_entity_poly.pdbx_strand_id
1 'polypeptide(L)'
;MTEISDQSLEADVFARDCSSRTTLQTVTGRWGSLVLIALGESNYRFSALRRRVDGVSERMLSQTLQNLERDGMIVRTVLEAIPPKVEYHLTPLGRQVADQLSGLIELVQDNMPVVRDAQARYEERRGVGD
;
A
#
# COMPACT_ATOMS: atom_id res chain seq x y z
N MET A 1 -26.92 24.37 -19.28
CA MET A 1 -27.64 23.20 -18.73
C MET A 1 -26.56 22.30 -18.16
N THR A 2 -26.23 22.52 -16.88
CA THR A 2 -25.14 21.78 -16.21
C THR A 2 -25.67 20.40 -15.89
N GLU A 3 -25.18 19.39 -16.59
CA GLU A 3 -25.42 17.99 -16.24
C GLU A 3 -24.81 17.75 -14.85
N ILE A 4 -25.69 17.67 -13.86
CA ILE A 4 -25.36 17.14 -12.55
C ILE A 4 -25.15 15.65 -12.77
N SER A 5 -23.89 15.26 -12.99
CA SER A 5 -23.49 13.86 -12.93
C SER A 5 -23.89 13.31 -11.56
N ASP A 6 -24.80 12.36 -11.57
CA ASP A 6 -25.32 11.65 -10.41
C ASP A 6 -24.15 11.13 -9.56
N GLN A 7 -24.05 11.62 -8.32
CA GLN A 7 -23.02 11.27 -7.34
C GLN A 7 -23.32 9.95 -6.60
N SER A 8 -24.24 9.12 -7.12
CA SER A 8 -24.65 7.85 -6.52
C SER A 8 -24.21 6.58 -7.26
N LEU A 9 -23.23 6.67 -8.17
CA LEU A 9 -22.57 5.47 -8.68
C LEU A 9 -21.73 4.84 -7.55
N GLU A 10 -22.27 3.79 -6.92
CA GLU A 10 -21.58 2.98 -5.91
C GLU A 10 -20.18 2.61 -6.39
N ALA A 11 -19.19 2.80 -5.52
CA ALA A 11 -17.82 2.45 -5.82
C ALA A 11 -17.70 0.93 -6.07
N ASP A 12 -17.36 0.52 -7.29
CA ASP A 12 -17.18 -0.89 -7.66
C ASP A 12 -15.74 -1.16 -8.13
N VAL A 13 -14.99 -1.89 -7.30
CA VAL A 13 -13.61 -2.29 -7.61
C VAL A 13 -13.53 -3.26 -8.81
N PHE A 14 -14.63 -3.92 -9.17
CA PHE A 14 -14.75 -4.81 -10.33
C PHE A 14 -15.11 -4.08 -11.63
N ALA A 15 -15.46 -2.80 -11.58
CA ALA A 15 -15.60 -1.96 -12.77
C ALA A 15 -14.23 -1.47 -13.28
N ARG A 16 -14.02 -1.52 -14.61
CA ARG A 16 -12.73 -1.21 -15.25
C ARG A 16 -12.23 0.19 -14.98
N ASP A 17 -13.10 1.16 -15.15
CA ASP A 17 -12.76 2.59 -15.15
C ASP A 17 -13.21 3.28 -13.84
N CYS A 18 -13.49 2.50 -12.79
CA CYS A 18 -13.85 3.05 -11.48
C CYS A 18 -12.60 3.44 -10.69
N SER A 19 -12.64 4.60 -10.05
CA SER A 19 -11.54 5.13 -9.23
C SER A 19 -11.21 4.23 -8.03
N SER A 20 -12.19 3.52 -7.47
CA SER A 20 -12.00 2.60 -6.34
C SER A 20 -11.00 1.48 -6.67
N ARG A 21 -10.99 0.99 -7.92
CA ARG A 21 -10.00 0.02 -8.40
C ARG A 21 -8.59 0.59 -8.37
N THR A 22 -8.40 1.83 -8.82
CA THR A 22 -7.09 2.48 -8.85
C THR A 22 -6.57 2.75 -7.43
N THR A 23 -7.44 3.16 -6.52
CA THR A 23 -7.09 3.30 -5.09
C THR A 23 -6.74 1.95 -4.48
N LEU A 24 -7.53 0.90 -4.75
CA LEU A 24 -7.23 -0.47 -4.30
C LEU A 24 -5.86 -0.94 -4.78
N GLN A 25 -5.52 -0.70 -6.05
CA GLN A 25 -4.19 -1.03 -6.61
C GLN A 25 -3.06 -0.26 -5.94
N THR A 26 -3.31 0.99 -5.52
CA THR A 26 -2.31 1.80 -4.82
C THR A 26 -2.03 1.22 -3.43
N VAL A 27 -3.08 0.88 -2.66
CA VAL A 27 -2.92 0.37 -1.28
C VAL A 27 -2.49 -1.10 -1.22
N THR A 28 -2.87 -1.92 -2.19
CA THR A 28 -2.46 -3.35 -2.26
C THR A 28 -1.23 -3.59 -3.12
N GLY A 29 -0.73 -2.55 -3.79
CA GLY A 29 0.51 -2.61 -4.56
C GLY A 29 1.73 -2.96 -3.70
N ARG A 30 2.79 -3.44 -4.36
CA ARG A 30 4.04 -3.91 -3.72
C ARG A 30 4.58 -2.97 -2.65
N TRP A 31 4.55 -1.66 -2.89
CA TRP A 31 5.11 -0.67 -1.96
C TRP A 31 4.06 0.01 -1.09
N GLY A 32 2.85 0.24 -1.61
CA GLY A 32 1.79 0.92 -0.87
C GLY A 32 1.41 0.19 0.40
N SER A 33 1.23 -1.13 0.31
CA SER A 33 0.95 -1.98 1.46
C SER A 33 2.04 -1.90 2.52
N LEU A 34 3.31 -2.09 2.13
CA LEU A 34 4.45 -2.02 3.06
C LEU A 34 4.61 -0.65 3.71
N VAL A 35 4.35 0.43 2.97
CA VAL A 35 4.39 1.81 3.50
C VAL A 35 3.28 2.03 4.53
N LEU A 36 2.05 1.59 4.24
CA LEU A 36 0.92 1.75 5.15
C LEU A 36 1.12 0.97 6.45
N ILE A 37 1.65 -0.26 6.37
CA ILE A 37 1.98 -1.07 7.54
C ILE A 37 3.06 -0.41 8.38
N ALA A 38 4.15 0.02 7.76
CA ALA A 38 5.21 0.74 8.46
C ALA A 38 4.66 1.99 9.18
N LEU A 39 3.84 2.79 8.50
CA LEU A 39 3.23 3.99 9.09
C LEU A 39 2.16 3.66 10.15
N GLY A 40 1.66 2.42 10.18
CA GLY A 40 0.78 1.90 11.23
C GLY A 40 1.52 1.72 12.56
N GLU A 41 2.80 1.31 12.50
CA GLU A 41 3.69 1.11 13.65
C GLU A 41 4.17 2.42 14.27
N SER A 42 4.51 3.40 13.42
CA SER A 42 5.05 4.70 13.88
C SER A 42 5.03 5.74 12.76
N ASN A 43 5.39 6.97 13.11
CA ASN A 43 5.59 8.05 12.17
C ASN A 43 7.00 8.02 11.63
N TYR A 44 7.19 8.25 10.32
CA TYR A 44 8.51 8.16 9.70
C TYR A 44 8.87 9.40 8.89
N ARG A 45 10.15 9.77 8.96
CA ARG A 45 10.79 10.59 7.93
C ARG A 45 11.08 9.74 6.70
N PHE A 46 11.22 10.39 5.55
CA PHE A 46 11.49 9.71 4.28
C PHE A 46 12.65 8.70 4.35
N SER A 47 13.81 9.09 4.87
CA SER A 47 14.98 8.21 4.92
C SER A 47 14.81 7.05 5.90
N ALA A 48 14.07 7.24 6.99
CA ALA A 48 13.76 6.17 7.93
C ALA A 48 12.74 5.19 7.35
N LEU A 49 11.70 5.71 6.68
CA LEU A 49 10.72 4.89 5.99
C LEU A 49 11.37 4.07 4.87
N ARG A 50 12.28 4.67 4.09
CA ARG A 50 13.03 3.97 3.05
C ARG A 50 13.85 2.79 3.60
N ARG A 51 14.44 2.93 4.79
CA ARG A 51 15.15 1.83 5.45
C ARG A 51 14.20 0.76 5.97
N ARG A 52 13.01 1.15 6.44
CA ARG A 52 11.99 0.22 6.94
C ARG A 52 11.34 -0.60 5.83
N VAL A 53 11.17 0.00 4.64
CA VAL A 53 10.67 -0.65 3.42
C VAL A 53 11.85 -1.07 2.56
N ASP A 54 12.57 -2.11 2.99
CA ASP A 54 13.78 -2.55 2.32
C ASP A 54 13.56 -2.91 0.83
N GLY A 55 14.55 -2.59 -0.01
CA GLY A 55 14.49 -2.79 -1.45
C GLY A 55 13.72 -1.73 -2.25
N VAL A 56 13.06 -0.75 -1.63
CA VAL A 56 12.42 0.36 -2.36
C VAL A 56 13.45 1.39 -2.83
N SER A 57 13.35 1.80 -4.09
CA SER A 57 14.14 2.92 -4.60
C SER A 57 13.56 4.25 -4.12
N GLU A 58 14.39 5.29 -4.06
CA GLU A 58 13.96 6.64 -3.68
C GLU A 58 12.82 7.14 -4.55
N ARG A 59 12.96 6.98 -5.87
CA ARG A 59 11.94 7.35 -6.85
C ARG A 59 10.61 6.63 -6.57
N MET A 60 10.66 5.32 -6.32
CA MET A 60 9.46 4.53 -6.08
C MET A 60 8.78 4.88 -4.75
N LEU A 61 9.57 5.14 -3.69
CA LEU A 61 9.01 5.57 -2.41
C LEU A 61 8.35 6.94 -2.54
N SER A 62 9.01 7.91 -3.17
CA SER A 62 8.43 9.25 -3.41
C SER A 62 7.11 9.16 -4.18
N GLN A 63 7.06 8.37 -5.26
CA GLN A 63 5.82 8.17 -6.03
C GLN A 63 4.72 7.50 -5.20
N THR A 64 5.08 6.52 -4.38
CA THR A 64 4.13 5.81 -3.52
C THR A 64 3.53 6.76 -2.48
N LEU A 65 4.37 7.55 -1.80
CA LEU A 65 3.94 8.54 -0.83
C LEU A 65 3.02 9.59 -1.47
N GLN A 66 3.38 10.09 -2.64
CA GLN A 66 2.54 11.06 -3.36
C GLN A 66 1.15 10.49 -3.70
N ASN A 67 1.09 9.23 -4.15
CA ASN A 67 -0.19 8.58 -4.48
C ASN A 67 -1.03 8.32 -3.22
N LEU A 68 -0.42 7.85 -2.14
CA LEU A 68 -1.10 7.64 -0.86
C LEU A 68 -1.59 8.94 -0.24
N GLU A 69 -0.83 10.03 -0.37
CA GLU A 69 -1.23 11.36 0.10
C GLU A 69 -2.40 11.90 -0.73
N ARG A 70 -2.32 11.79 -2.06
CA ARG A 70 -3.42 12.14 -2.98
C ARG A 70 -4.70 11.37 -2.66
N ASP A 71 -4.59 10.09 -2.35
CA ASP A 71 -5.73 9.22 -2.05
C ASP A 71 -6.23 9.39 -0.60
N GLY A 72 -5.64 10.29 0.19
CA GLY A 72 -6.06 10.60 1.55
C GLY A 72 -5.72 9.52 2.58
N MET A 73 -4.77 8.64 2.28
CA MET A 73 -4.31 7.58 3.19
C MET A 73 -3.24 8.07 4.16
N ILE A 74 -2.43 9.04 3.74
CA ILE A 74 -1.37 9.62 4.56
C ILE A 74 -1.41 11.15 4.53
N VAL A 75 -0.78 11.77 5.53
CA VAL A 75 -0.50 13.19 5.56
C VAL A 75 1.01 13.42 5.68
N ARG A 76 1.51 14.38 4.91
CA ARG A 76 2.89 14.86 4.99
C ARG A 76 2.93 16.13 5.84
N THR A 77 3.60 16.07 6.99
CA THR A 77 3.73 17.21 7.90
C THR A 77 5.15 17.76 7.87
N VAL A 78 5.27 19.09 7.71
CA VAL A 78 6.54 19.80 7.91
C VAL A 78 6.64 20.18 9.38
N LEU A 79 7.65 19.65 10.06
CA LEU A 79 7.94 19.98 11.45
C LEU A 79 8.82 21.23 11.52
N GLU A 80 8.38 22.20 12.31
CA GLU A 80 9.14 23.41 12.65
C GLU A 80 10.30 23.05 13.58
N ALA A 81 11.39 22.58 12.97
CA ALA A 81 12.66 22.29 13.62
C ALA A 81 13.80 22.94 12.83
N ILE A 82 14.97 23.07 13.45
CA ILE A 82 16.19 23.51 12.76
C ILE A 82 17.14 22.31 12.66
N PRO A 83 17.44 21.79 11.46
CA PRO A 83 16.82 22.09 10.16
C PRO A 83 15.38 21.53 10.04
N PRO A 84 14.56 22.06 9.11
CA PRO A 84 13.17 21.62 8.93
C PRO A 84 13.12 20.14 8.58
N LYS A 85 12.15 19.44 9.17
CA LYS A 85 11.98 17.99 9.02
C LYS A 85 10.62 17.70 8.42
N VAL A 86 10.52 16.59 7.70
CA VAL A 86 9.27 16.14 7.10
C VAL A 86 8.96 14.75 7.63
N GLU A 87 7.75 14.57 8.13
CA GLU A 87 7.24 13.29 8.62
C GLU A 87 5.94 12.92 7.91
N TYR A 88 5.74 11.62 7.76
CA TYR A 88 4.55 11.02 7.16
C TYR A 88 3.78 10.27 8.25
N HIS A 89 2.46 10.40 8.21
CA HIS A 89 1.56 9.82 9.20
C HIS A 89 0.33 9.26 8.49
N LEU A 90 -0.29 8.20 9.02
CA LEU A 90 -1.58 7.72 8.52
C LEU A 90 -2.69 8.72 8.86
N THR A 91 -3.63 8.89 7.93
CA THR A 91 -4.95 9.45 8.23
C THR A 91 -5.82 8.43 8.97
N PRO A 92 -7.01 8.80 9.50
CA PRO A 92 -7.94 7.83 10.07
C PRO A 92 -8.33 6.72 9.09
N LEU A 93 -8.57 7.05 7.81
CA LEU A 93 -8.84 6.05 6.77
C LEU A 93 -7.61 5.19 6.49
N GLY A 94 -6.43 5.80 6.38
CA GLY A 94 -5.17 5.07 6.18
C GLY A 94 -4.89 4.07 7.29
N ARG A 95 -5.24 4.39 8.55
CA ARG A 95 -5.14 3.47 9.69
C ARG A 95 -6.08 2.27 9.55
N GLN A 96 -7.35 2.49 9.22
CA GLN A 96 -8.29 1.39 8.98
C GLN A 96 -7.80 0.45 7.87
N VAL A 97 -7.27 1.00 6.78
CA VAL A 97 -6.72 0.21 5.67
C VAL A 97 -5.46 -0.55 6.12
N ALA A 98 -4.55 0.10 6.84
CA ALA A 98 -3.35 -0.55 7.37
C ALA A 98 -3.70 -1.73 8.27
N ASP A 99 -4.69 -1.59 9.15
CA ASP A 99 -5.11 -2.66 10.06
C ASP A 99 -5.65 -3.89 9.29
N GLN A 100 -6.42 -3.68 8.22
CA GLN A 100 -6.88 -4.78 7.34
C GLN A 100 -5.72 -5.45 6.60
N LEU A 101 -4.75 -4.66 6.12
CA LEU A 101 -3.57 -5.18 5.45
C LEU A 101 -2.67 -5.97 6.40
N SER A 102 -2.57 -5.57 7.68
CA SER A 102 -1.78 -6.27 8.69
C SER A 102 -2.27 -7.70 8.85
N GLY A 103 -3.59 -7.89 9.02
CA GLY A 103 -4.17 -9.23 9.15
C GLY A 103 -3.94 -10.12 7.91
N LEU A 104 -4.01 -9.56 6.71
CA LEU A 104 -3.70 -10.30 5.48
C LEU A 104 -2.21 -10.70 5.43
N ILE A 105 -1.31 -9.79 5.79
CA ILE A 105 0.13 -10.04 5.76
C ILE A 105 0.51 -11.10 6.79
N GLU A 106 0.01 -11.01 8.02
CA GLU A 106 0.22 -12.01 9.07
C GLU A 106 -0.25 -13.39 8.60
N LEU A 107 -1.47 -13.47 8.05
CA LEU A 107 -2.01 -14.72 7.51
C LEU A 107 -1.11 -15.33 6.44
N VAL A 108 -0.61 -14.52 5.49
CA VAL A 108 0.29 -15.00 4.43
C VAL A 108 1.62 -15.46 5.01
N GLN A 109 2.20 -14.70 5.95
CA GLN A 109 3.48 -15.02 6.60
C GLN A 109 3.41 -16.36 7.33
N ASP A 110 2.37 -16.56 8.13
CA ASP A 110 2.16 -17.78 8.91
C ASP A 110 1.95 -19.02 8.01
N ASN A 111 1.39 -18.82 6.82
CA ASN A 111 1.10 -19.88 5.86
C ASN A 111 2.19 -20.06 4.78
N MET A 112 3.33 -19.36 4.88
CA MET A 112 4.44 -19.52 3.93
C MET A 112 4.93 -20.97 3.76
N PRO A 113 4.95 -21.85 4.79
CA PRO A 113 5.29 -23.25 4.58
C PRO A 113 4.33 -23.96 3.61
N VAL A 114 3.01 -23.71 3.73
CA VAL A 114 1.99 -24.28 2.85
C VAL A 114 2.15 -23.74 1.42
N VAL A 115 2.39 -22.43 1.27
CA VAL A 115 2.62 -21.79 -0.03
C VAL A 115 3.86 -22.37 -0.71
N ARG A 116 4.96 -22.57 0.03
CA ARG A 116 6.21 -23.15 -0.51
C ARG A 116 6.03 -24.59 -0.97
N ASP A 117 5.31 -25.42 -0.22
CA ASP A 117 4.97 -26.79 -0.65
C ASP A 117 4.13 -26.79 -1.93
N ALA A 118 3.12 -25.90 -2.03
CA ALA A 118 2.33 -25.76 -3.25
C ALA A 118 3.17 -25.31 -4.46
N GLN A 119 4.13 -24.39 -4.25
CA GLN A 119 5.07 -23.93 -5.28
C GLN A 119 5.97 -25.07 -5.78
N ALA A 120 6.60 -25.82 -4.87
CA ALA A 120 7.44 -26.96 -5.22
C ALA A 120 6.67 -28.00 -6.07
N ARG A 121 5.44 -28.36 -5.65
CA ARG A 121 4.58 -29.27 -6.42
C ARG A 121 4.22 -28.73 -7.80
N TYR A 122 4.05 -27.41 -7.95
CA TYR A 122 3.79 -26.79 -9.24
C TYR A 122 5.01 -26.86 -10.15
N GLU A 123 6.20 -26.58 -9.62
CA GLU A 123 7.48 -26.65 -10.35
C GLU A 123 7.77 -28.08 -10.80
N GLU A 124 7.53 -29.09 -9.95
CA GLU A 124 7.63 -30.51 -10.31
C GLU A 124 6.71 -30.88 -11.47
N ARG A 125 5.43 -30.47 -11.42
CA ARG A 125 4.49 -30.72 -12.53
C ARG A 125 4.92 -30.03 -13.83
N ARG A 126 5.53 -28.85 -13.74
CA ARG A 126 5.98 -28.07 -14.90
C ARG A 126 7.28 -28.61 -15.50
N GLY A 127 8.20 -29.10 -14.66
CA GLY A 127 9.50 -29.65 -15.07
C GLY A 127 9.46 -31.08 -15.59
N VAL A 128 8.36 -31.82 -15.38
CA VAL A 128 8.14 -33.17 -15.95
C VAL A 128 7.60 -33.11 -17.40
N GLY A 129 7.27 -31.92 -17.92
CA GLY A 129 6.69 -31.73 -19.25
C GLY A 129 7.60 -31.07 -20.30
N ASP A 130 8.88 -30.88 -20.01
CA ASP A 130 9.92 -30.33 -20.90
C ASP A 130 11.05 -31.36 -21.05
#